data_AF-A0A9D2CNR9-F1
#
_entry.id   AF-A0A9D2CNR9-F1
#
_cell.length_a   1.000
_cell.length_b   1.000
_cell.length_c   1.000
_cell.angle_alpha   90.00
_cell.angle_beta   90.00
_cell.angle_gamma   90.00
#
_symmetry.space_group_name_H-M   'P 1'
#
loop_
_entity.id
_entity.type
_entity.pdbx_description
1 polymer ?
#
loop_
_entity_poly.entity_id
_entity_poly.type
_entity_poly.pdbx_seq_one_letter_code
_entity_poly.pdbx_strand_id
1 'polypeptide(L)'
;MADRSKDIEVVYDKAGNKIGESEIGVASVAVTGLAAGTVVADGDYKVTFKDSVTGLESEKVDAKGWTVLTPAPEAPIDVTSTATTDGATITAK
;
A
#
# COMPACT_ATOMS: atom_id res chain seq x y z
N MET A 1 -21.64 -14.97 12.12
CA MET A 1 -20.85 -13.94 11.41
C MET A 1 -21.85 -12.91 10.90
N ALA A 2 -21.65 -11.61 11.12
CA ALA A 2 -22.50 -10.60 10.47
C ALA A 2 -22.28 -10.68 8.95
N ASP A 3 -23.35 -10.55 8.17
CA ASP A 3 -23.23 -10.41 6.72
C ASP A 3 -22.62 -9.03 6.40
N ARG A 4 -21.40 -9.04 5.89
CA ARG A 4 -20.62 -7.83 5.55
C ARG A 4 -20.57 -7.55 4.04
N SER A 5 -21.39 -8.25 3.26
CA SER A 5 -21.43 -8.09 1.79
C SER A 5 -21.82 -6.68 1.33
N LYS A 6 -22.31 -5.83 2.25
CA LYS A 6 -22.68 -4.44 2.00
C LYS A 6 -21.88 -3.40 2.79
N ASP A 7 -20.86 -3.84 3.52
CA ASP A 7 -20.04 -2.94 4.31
C ASP A 7 -19.07 -2.19 3.39
N ILE A 8 -18.83 -0.92 3.72
CA ILE A 8 -17.78 -0.11 3.13
C ILE A 8 -16.67 0.01 4.16
N GLU A 9 -15.46 -0.43 3.83
CA GLU A 9 -14.30 -0.18 4.70
C GLU A 9 -13.87 1.27 4.56
N VAL A 10 -13.58 1.93 5.68
CA VAL A 10 -13.03 3.28 5.71
C VAL A 10 -11.76 3.29 6.55
N VAL A 11 -10.69 3.85 5.99
CA VAL A 11 -9.38 3.95 6.64
C VAL A 11 -9.07 5.40 6.97
N TYR A 12 -8.56 5.61 8.19
CA TYR A 12 -8.15 6.89 8.73
C TYR A 12 -6.68 6.84 9.17
N ASP A 13 -5.98 7.96 9.09
CA ASP A 13 -4.69 8.11 9.76
C ASP A 13 -4.87 8.39 11.27
N LYS A 14 -3.76 8.39 12.01
CA LYS A 14 -3.74 8.69 13.45
C LYS A 14 -4.20 10.08 13.83
N ALA A 15 -4.17 11.03 12.90
CA ALA A 15 -4.70 12.38 13.11
C ALA A 15 -6.23 12.44 12.91
N GLY A 16 -6.83 11.33 12.44
CA GLY A 16 -8.26 11.23 12.16
C GLY A 16 -8.63 11.71 10.75
N ASN A 17 -7.66 11.96 9.87
CA ASN A 17 -7.97 12.28 8.48
C ASN A 17 -8.34 11.00 7.73
N LYS A 18 -9.39 11.10 6.92
CA LYS A 18 -9.79 9.99 6.06
C LYS A 18 -8.79 9.80 4.93
N ILE A 19 -8.27 8.58 4.80
CA ILE A 19 -7.38 8.17 3.72
C ILE A 19 -8.18 7.72 2.51
N GLY A 20 -9.25 6.96 2.74
CA GLY A 20 -10.08 6.44 1.66
C GLY A 20 -11.22 5.57 2.17
N GLU A 21 -12.07 5.16 1.24
CA GLU A 21 -13.12 4.17 1.47
C GLU A 21 -13.18 3.17 0.31
N SER A 22 -13.57 1.94 0.61
CA SER A 22 -13.73 0.89 -0.41
C SER A 22 -15.05 1.05 -1.15
N GLU A 23 -15.19 0.32 -2.25
CA GLU A 23 -16.51 0.02 -2.80
C GLU A 23 -17.30 -0.90 -1.86
N ILE A 24 -18.62 -0.94 -2.03
CA ILE A 24 -19.54 -1.77 -1.24
C ILE A 24 -19.15 -3.24 -1.39
N GLY A 25 -18.90 -3.92 -0.27
CA GLY A 25 -18.61 -5.36 -0.23
C GLY A 25 -17.20 -5.75 -0.67
N VAL A 26 -16.35 -4.78 -1.01
CA VAL A 26 -14.95 -5.04 -1.41
C VAL A 26 -14.01 -5.11 -0.20
N ALA A 27 -14.26 -4.27 0.82
CA ALA A 27 -13.49 -4.22 2.07
C ALA A 27 -11.96 -4.23 1.82
N SER A 28 -11.50 -3.28 1.01
CA SER A 28 -10.07 -2.98 0.90
C SER A 28 -9.85 -1.51 0.52
N VAL A 29 -8.85 -0.90 1.15
CA VAL A 29 -8.40 0.46 0.85
C VAL A 29 -6.87 0.46 0.73
N ALA A 30 -6.36 1.02 -0.36
CA ALA A 30 -4.92 1.17 -0.58
C ALA A 30 -4.40 2.43 0.14
N VAL A 31 -3.42 2.25 1.02
CA VAL A 31 -2.63 3.36 1.59
C VAL A 31 -1.40 3.56 0.72
N THR A 32 -1.26 4.73 0.09
CA THR A 32 -0.19 5.04 -0.86
C THR A 32 0.51 6.36 -0.53
N GLY A 33 1.60 6.70 -1.24
CA GLY A 33 2.34 7.94 -1.04
C GLY A 33 3.34 7.93 0.12
N LEU A 34 3.58 6.76 0.73
CA LEU A 34 4.59 6.58 1.76
C LEU A 34 5.97 6.32 1.15
N ALA A 35 7.02 6.86 1.77
CA ALA A 35 8.39 6.61 1.34
C ALA A 35 8.80 5.14 1.57
N ALA A 36 9.63 4.60 0.68
CA ALA A 36 10.23 3.28 0.84
C ALA A 36 10.97 3.14 2.17
N GLY A 37 10.79 2.01 2.86
CA GLY A 37 11.40 1.75 4.17
C GLY A 37 10.71 2.46 5.35
N THR A 38 9.63 3.20 5.12
CA THR A 38 8.85 3.79 6.22
C THR A 38 8.27 2.69 7.10
N VAL A 39 8.51 2.79 8.40
CA VAL A 39 7.88 1.93 9.41
C VAL A 39 6.60 2.60 9.90
N VAL A 40 5.48 1.95 9.68
CA VAL A 40 4.17 2.32 10.19
C VAL A 40 3.88 1.49 11.44
N ALA A 41 3.57 2.13 12.56
CA ALA A 41 3.30 1.44 13.81
C ALA A 41 1.85 0.92 13.89
N ASP A 42 1.62 -0.05 14.79
CA ASP A 42 0.25 -0.43 15.18
C ASP A 42 -0.52 0.83 15.62
N GLY A 43 -1.72 1.03 15.07
CA GLY A 43 -2.58 2.18 15.39
C GLY A 43 -2.20 3.52 14.74
N ASP A 44 -1.14 3.58 13.90
CA ASP A 44 -0.90 4.76 13.05
C ASP A 44 -2.04 4.93 12.01
N TYR A 45 -2.75 3.85 11.71
CA TYR A 45 -3.98 3.84 10.92
C TYR A 45 -5.10 3.12 11.68
N LYS A 46 -6.33 3.55 11.43
CA LYS A 46 -7.53 2.98 12.01
C LYS A 46 -8.53 2.61 10.91
N VAL A 47 -9.27 1.52 11.14
CA VAL A 47 -10.26 0.99 10.21
C VAL A 47 -11.64 0.99 10.88
N THR A 48 -12.67 1.28 10.10
CA THR A 48 -14.07 1.09 10.49
C THR A 48 -14.89 0.61 9.30
N PHE A 49 -16.03 -0.02 9.57
CA PHE A 49 -17.04 -0.27 8.55
C PHE A 49 -18.11 0.81 8.62
N LYS A 50 -18.47 1.31 7.43
CA LYS A 50 -19.56 2.23 7.19
C LYS A 50 -20.71 1.48 6.52
N ASP A 51 -21.90 1.59 7.10
CA ASP A 51 -23.11 1.03 6.51
C ASP A 51 -23.47 1.81 5.22
N SER A 52 -23.69 1.08 4.13
CA SER A 52 -23.91 1.67 2.80
C SER A 52 -25.28 2.36 2.64
N VAL A 53 -26.23 2.14 3.56
CA VAL A 53 -27.58 2.71 3.49
C VAL A 53 -27.70 3.95 4.40
N THR A 54 -27.23 3.83 5.63
CA THR A 54 -27.35 4.85 6.69
C THR A 54 -26.12 5.74 6.79
N GLY A 55 -24.97 5.29 6.29
CA GLY A 55 -23.70 6.02 6.39
C GLY A 55 -23.08 6.02 7.79
N LEU A 56 -23.66 5.28 8.75
CA LEU A 56 -23.13 5.19 10.10
C LEU A 56 -21.85 4.33 10.13
N GLU A 57 -20.86 4.80 10.86
CA GLU A 57 -19.59 4.10 11.08
C GLU A 57 -19.61 3.32 12.40
N SER A 58 -19.00 2.14 12.39
CA SER A 58 -18.67 1.39 13.60
C SER A 58 -17.54 2.04 14.40
N GLU A 59 -17.23 1.47 15.57
CA GLU A 59 -16.03 1.83 16.31
C GLU A 59 -14.77 1.64 15.44
N LYS A 60 -13.84 2.60 15.54
CA LYS A 60 -12.55 2.54 14.85
C LYS A 60 -11.60 1.61 15.58
N VAL A 61 -11.06 0.63 14.88
CA VAL A 61 -10.07 -0.31 15.41
C VAL A 61 -8.68 -0.04 14.82
N ASP A 62 -7.64 -0.28 15.61
CA ASP A 62 -6.26 -0.07 15.17
C ASP A 62 -5.86 -1.10 14.11
N ALA A 63 -5.31 -0.60 12.99
CA ALA A 63 -4.64 -1.45 12.02
C ALA A 63 -3.30 -1.93 12.58
N LYS A 64 -2.87 -3.13 12.16
CA LYS A 64 -1.51 -3.61 12.41
C LYS A 64 -0.51 -2.83 11.58
N GLY A 65 0.63 -2.53 12.18
CA GLY A 65 1.73 -1.84 11.56
C GLY A 65 2.40 -2.68 10.48
N TRP A 66 3.12 -1.99 9.60
CA TRP A 66 3.86 -2.60 8.50
C TRP A 66 5.09 -1.78 8.17
N THR A 67 6.00 -2.37 7.41
CA THR A 67 7.11 -1.64 6.79
C THR A 67 6.84 -1.52 5.30
N VAL A 68 6.91 -0.30 4.77
CA VAL A 68 6.79 -0.06 3.33
C VAL A 68 7.97 -0.71 2.63
N LEU A 69 7.69 -1.60 1.68
CA LEU A 69 8.73 -2.34 0.97
C LEU A 69 9.65 -1.38 0.24
N THR A 70 10.96 -1.62 0.35
CA THR A 70 11.95 -0.97 -0.50
C THR A 70 11.90 -1.60 -1.88
N PRO A 71 11.69 -0.83 -2.96
CA PRO A 71 11.74 -1.37 -4.30
C PRO A 71 13.13 -1.98 -4.54
N ALA A 72 13.17 -3.10 -5.25
CA ALA A 72 14.43 -3.65 -5.72
C ALA A 72 15.12 -2.63 -6.65
N PRO A 73 16.46 -2.60 -6.70
CA PRO A 73 17.16 -1.82 -7.71
C PRO A 73 16.67 -2.20 -9.11
N GLU A 74 16.59 -1.21 -10.00
CA GLU A 74 16.26 -1.47 -11.40
C GLU A 74 17.33 -2.38 -12.02
N ALA A 75 16.89 -3.33 -12.86
CA ALA A 75 17.81 -4.16 -13.61
C ALA A 75 18.59 -3.29 -14.61
N PRO A 76 19.88 -3.60 -14.90
CA PRO A 76 20.63 -2.86 -15.91
C PRO A 76 19.93 -2.94 -17.27
N ILE A 77 19.79 -1.80 -17.94
CA ILE A 77 19.24 -1.71 -19.28
C ILE A 77 20.35 -1.44 -20.31
N ASP A 78 20.03 -1.51 -21.59
CA ASP A 78 20.98 -1.25 -22.69
C ASP A 78 22.29 -2.06 -22.60
N VAL A 79 22.21 -3.32 -22.16
CA VAL A 79 23.40 -4.16 -22.01
C VAL A 79 23.98 -4.48 -23.39
N THR A 80 25.21 -4.04 -23.65
CA THR A 80 25.91 -4.30 -24.90
C THR A 80 27.33 -4.81 -24.65
N SER A 81 27.83 -5.60 -25.60
CA SER A 81 29.19 -6.14 -25.59
C SER A 81 29.91 -5.80 -26.89
N THR A 82 31.11 -5.22 -26.78
CA THR A 82 31.98 -4.94 -27.93
C THR A 82 33.24 -5.79 -27.83
N ALA A 83 33.51 -6.65 -28.81
CA ALA A 83 34.71 -7.48 -28.84
C ALA A 83 35.99 -6.62 -28.96
N THR A 84 37.06 -7.09 -28.33
CA THR A 84 38.41 -6.51 -28.36
C THR A 84 39.41 -7.61 -28.73
N THR A 85 40.68 -7.26 -28.91
CA THR A 85 41.72 -8.23 -29.31
C THR A 85 41.94 -9.37 -28.30
N ASP A 86 41.60 -9.16 -27.03
CA ASP A 86 41.83 -10.14 -25.95
C ASP A 86 40.56 -10.40 -25.10
N GLY A 87 39.37 -9.99 -25.59
CA GLY A 87 38.13 -10.14 -24.81
C GLY A 87 36.96 -9.29 -25.31
N ALA A 88 36.21 -8.69 -24.40
CA ALA A 88 35.12 -7.77 -24.73
C ALA A 88 34.91 -6.69 -23.65
N THR A 89 34.45 -5.52 -24.05
CA THR A 89 33.95 -4.47 -23.16
C THR A 89 32.45 -4.62 -23.01
N ILE A 90 31.96 -4.72 -21.78
CA ILE A 90 30.53 -4.76 -21.45
C ILE A 90 30.09 -3.41 -20.91
N THR A 91 28.99 -2.87 -21.42
CA THR A 91 28.38 -1.63 -20.90
C THR A 91 26.89 -1.85 -20.63
N ALA A 92 26.35 -1.12 -19.65
CA ALA A 92 24.94 -1.09 -19.30
C ALA A 92 24.58 0.32 -18.77
N LYS A 93 23.30 0.67 -18.75
CA LYS A 93 22.77 1.92 -18.20
C LYS A 93 21.74 1.66 -17.12
#